data_AF-A0A8J2PTG0-F1
#
_entry.id   AF-A0A8J2PTG0-F1
#
_cell.length_a   1.000
_cell.length_b   1.000
_cell.length_c   1.000
_cell.angle_alpha   90.00
_cell.angle_beta   90.00
_cell.angle_gamma   90.00
#
_symmetry.space_group_name_H-M   'P 1'
#
loop_
_entity.id
_entity.type
_entity.pdbx_description
1 polymer ?
#
loop_
_entity_poly.entity_id
_entity_poly.type
_entity_poly.pdbx_seq_one_letter_code
_entity_poly.pdbx_strand_id
1 'polypeptide(L)'
;MEDMLEKRLARLEGRLGLRKAGSVTNVKEELALLRKKLSEVGCGFLLKIPADVLQKITDLATGSDYLTSTEKRREIEFGHDLMVERVKLLEEFQKDSEVVFKSESIANVSHHLPALDAVEKEINESALDVQKHHSNVADLKEKFVILLEQLNYQILEWESIVEKFEQEKQKKQRNA
;
A
#
# COMPACT_ATOMS: atom_id res chain seq x y z
N MET A 1 -31.73 19.78 -45.88
CA MET A 1 -31.22 20.14 -44.54
C MET A 1 -31.34 18.97 -43.56
N GLU A 2 -32.41 18.17 -43.64
CA GLU A 2 -32.63 16.99 -42.78
C GLU A 2 -31.57 15.89 -42.94
N ASP A 3 -31.17 15.56 -44.18
CA ASP A 3 -30.14 14.52 -44.45
C ASP A 3 -28.74 14.84 -43.89
N MET A 4 -28.42 16.14 -43.71
CA MET A 4 -27.17 16.56 -43.07
C MET A 4 -27.25 16.44 -41.53
N LEU A 5 -28.43 16.66 -40.96
CA LEU A 5 -28.68 16.49 -39.54
C LEU A 5 -28.66 15.01 -39.15
N GLU A 6 -29.27 14.14 -39.96
CA GLU A 6 -29.24 12.68 -39.75
C GLU A 6 -27.81 12.11 -39.80
N LYS A 7 -26.98 12.56 -40.75
CA LYS A 7 -25.57 12.14 -40.83
C LYS A 7 -24.75 12.59 -39.62
N ARG A 8 -25.03 13.79 -39.08
CA ARG A 8 -24.38 14.28 -37.86
C ARG A 8 -24.83 13.50 -36.62
N LEU A 9 -26.12 13.17 -36.53
CA LEU A 9 -26.67 12.35 -35.44
C LEU A 9 -26.05 10.96 -35.43
N ALA A 10 -25.99 10.29 -36.59
CA ALA A 10 -25.42 8.95 -36.71
C ALA A 10 -23.92 8.88 -36.33
N ARG A 11 -23.15 9.94 -36.63
CA ARG A 11 -21.75 10.05 -36.19
C ARG A 11 -21.61 10.24 -34.69
N LEU A 12 -22.52 11.00 -34.07
CA LEU A 12 -22.56 11.18 -32.62
C LEU A 12 -22.96 9.89 -31.92
N GLU A 13 -23.98 9.18 -32.41
CA GLU A 13 -24.41 7.87 -31.90
C GLU A 13 -23.27 6.85 -31.91
N GLY A 14 -22.52 6.78 -33.02
CA GLY A 14 -21.35 5.89 -33.14
C GLY A 14 -20.21 6.23 -32.19
N ARG A 15 -19.95 7.52 -31.92
CA ARG A 15 -18.92 7.95 -30.96
C ARG A 15 -19.30 7.68 -29.51
N LEU A 16 -20.59 7.69 -29.21
CA LEU A 16 -21.16 7.44 -27.88
C LEU A 16 -21.43 5.94 -27.63
N GLY A 17 -21.20 5.07 -28.63
CA GLY A 17 -21.44 3.63 -28.51
C GLY A 17 -22.92 3.25 -28.50
N LEU A 18 -23.82 4.15 -28.90
CA LEU A 18 -25.26 3.90 -28.97
C LEU A 18 -25.52 2.95 -30.16
N ARG A 19 -25.88 1.70 -29.88
CA ARG A 19 -26.26 0.72 -30.92
C ARG A 19 -27.52 1.22 -31.64
N LYS A 20 -27.51 1.16 -32.98
CA LYS A 20 -28.75 1.21 -33.75
C LYS A 20 -29.65 0.06 -33.31
N ALA A 21 -30.92 0.38 -33.04
CA ALA A 21 -31.98 -0.57 -32.75
C ALA A 21 -32.03 -1.66 -33.84
N GLY A 22 -31.38 -2.79 -33.62
CA GLY A 22 -31.58 -3.98 -34.44
C GLY A 22 -33.00 -4.44 -34.20
N SER A 23 -33.77 -4.71 -35.26
CA SER A 23 -35.14 -5.21 -35.09
C SER A 23 -35.09 -6.52 -34.31
N VAL A 24 -35.53 -6.48 -33.06
CA VAL A 24 -35.72 -7.68 -32.24
C VAL A 24 -36.93 -8.40 -32.84
N THR A 25 -36.68 -9.41 -33.66
CA THR A 25 -37.73 -10.29 -34.16
C THR A 25 -38.37 -11.03 -32.99
N ASN A 26 -39.68 -11.28 -33.10
CA ASN A 26 -40.58 -11.69 -32.02
C ASN A 26 -40.18 -13.03 -31.34
N VAL A 27 -39.25 -12.98 -30.37
CA VAL A 27 -38.81 -14.15 -29.58
C VAL A 27 -39.93 -14.66 -28.65
N LYS A 28 -41.03 -13.90 -28.45
CA LYS A 28 -42.09 -14.25 -27.50
C LYS A 28 -42.79 -15.57 -27.84
N GLU A 29 -43.06 -15.81 -29.13
CA GLU A 29 -43.76 -17.02 -29.57
C GLU A 29 -42.89 -18.27 -29.40
N GLU A 30 -41.59 -18.18 -29.71
CA GLU A 30 -40.64 -19.28 -29.55
C GLU A 30 -40.37 -19.60 -28.07
N LEU A 31 -40.26 -18.57 -27.22
CA LEU A 31 -40.09 -18.74 -25.77
C LEU A 31 -41.32 -19.36 -25.10
N ALA A 32 -42.52 -19.00 -25.54
CA ALA A 32 -43.77 -19.58 -25.05
C ALA A 32 -43.88 -21.08 -25.40
N LEU A 33 -43.52 -21.45 -26.64
CA LEU A 33 -43.49 -22.84 -27.09
C LEU A 33 -42.43 -23.66 -26.34
N LEU A 34 -41.24 -23.10 -26.12
CA LEU A 34 -40.16 -23.76 -25.40
C LEU A 34 -40.52 -23.99 -23.92
N ARG A 35 -41.16 -23.01 -23.28
CA ARG A 35 -41.63 -23.10 -21.89
C ARG A 35 -42.75 -24.15 -21.74
N LYS A 36 -43.66 -24.25 -22.71
CA LYS A 36 -44.70 -25.29 -22.74
C LYS A 36 -44.06 -26.68 -22.81
N LYS A 37 -43.11 -26.90 -23.74
CA LYS A 37 -42.36 -28.16 -23.86
C LYS A 37 -41.57 -28.50 -22.59
N LEU A 38 -40.90 -27.53 -21.98
CA LEU A 38 -40.15 -27.73 -20.72
C LEU A 38 -41.05 -28.08 -19.53
N SER A 39 -42.26 -27.52 -19.49
CA SER A 39 -43.25 -27.82 -18.44
C SER A 39 -43.88 -29.19 -18.63
N GLU A 40 -44.17 -29.59 -19.88
CA GLU A 40 -44.66 -30.94 -20.23
C GLU A 40 -43.65 -32.04 -19.90
N VAL A 41 -42.35 -31.74 -20.00
CA VAL A 41 -41.25 -32.66 -19.63
C VAL A 41 -40.95 -32.64 -18.12
N GLY A 42 -41.69 -31.86 -17.31
CA GLY A 42 -41.50 -31.78 -15.86
C GLY A 42 -40.29 -30.94 -15.41
N CYS A 43 -39.62 -30.27 -16.35
CA CYS A 43 -38.42 -29.45 -16.13
C CYS A 43 -38.73 -27.95 -15.98
N GLY A 44 -39.97 -27.60 -15.60
CA GLY A 44 -40.41 -26.21 -15.45
C GLY A 44 -39.58 -25.37 -14.47
N PHE A 45 -38.90 -26.01 -13.51
CA PHE A 45 -38.02 -25.37 -12.54
C PHE A 45 -36.73 -24.77 -13.14
N LEU A 46 -36.35 -25.16 -14.36
CA LEU A 46 -35.16 -24.62 -15.04
C LEU A 46 -35.35 -23.16 -15.47
N LEU A 47 -36.59 -22.74 -15.73
CA LEU A 47 -36.91 -21.36 -16.08
C LEU A 47 -37.21 -20.54 -14.81
N LYS A 48 -36.14 -20.23 -14.05
CA LYS A 48 -36.22 -19.44 -12.81
C LYS A 48 -36.75 -18.02 -12.98
N ILE A 49 -36.78 -17.50 -14.20
CA ILE A 49 -37.27 -16.14 -14.49
C ILE A 49 -38.77 -16.23 -14.83
N PRO A 50 -39.66 -15.67 -14.00
CA PRO A 50 -41.10 -15.66 -14.25
C PRO A 50 -41.46 -15.07 -15.62
N ALA A 51 -42.53 -15.58 -16.24
CA ALA A 51 -42.93 -15.19 -17.60
C ALA A 51 -43.33 -13.71 -17.70
N ASP A 52 -43.89 -13.14 -16.62
CA ASP A 52 -44.22 -11.73 -16.48
C ASP A 52 -42.97 -10.83 -16.43
N VAL A 53 -41.86 -11.31 -15.84
CA VAL A 53 -40.59 -10.58 -15.82
C VAL A 53 -39.95 -10.58 -17.21
N LEU A 54 -39.97 -11.71 -17.91
CA LEU A 54 -39.53 -11.81 -19.31
C LEU A 54 -40.38 -10.93 -20.24
N GLN A 55 -41.71 -10.91 -20.04
CA GLN A 55 -42.61 -10.05 -20.79
C GLN A 55 -42.27 -8.57 -20.56
N LYS A 56 -42.05 -8.15 -19.31
CA LYS A 56 -41.61 -6.77 -18.99
C LYS A 56 -40.27 -6.42 -19.65
N ILE A 57 -39.28 -7.31 -19.59
CA ILE A 57 -37.98 -7.11 -20.23
C ILE A 57 -38.11 -7.02 -21.75
N THR A 58 -38.97 -7.87 -22.34
CA THR A 58 -39.22 -7.84 -23.77
C THR A 58 -39.95 -6.56 -24.16
N ASP A 59 -40.96 -6.13 -23.38
CA ASP A 59 -41.69 -4.88 -23.60
C ASP A 59 -40.80 -3.65 -23.43
N LEU A 60 -39.81 -3.69 -22.52
CA LEU A 60 -38.75 -2.68 -22.40
C LEU A 60 -37.77 -2.69 -23.59
N ALA A 61 -37.45 -3.87 -24.13
CA ALA A 61 -36.53 -4.04 -25.25
C ALA A 61 -37.17 -3.83 -26.64
N THR A 62 -38.50 -4.02 -26.76
CA THR A 62 -39.29 -3.80 -27.98
C THR A 62 -40.12 -2.52 -27.93
N GLY A 63 -40.22 -1.88 -26.76
CA GLY A 63 -40.75 -0.53 -26.62
C GLY A 63 -39.91 0.41 -27.48
N SER A 64 -40.57 1.23 -28.29
CA SER A 64 -39.88 2.10 -29.23
C SER A 64 -38.82 2.95 -28.52
N ASP A 65 -37.62 3.02 -29.10
CA ASP A 65 -36.43 3.79 -28.68
C ASP A 65 -36.65 5.31 -28.72
N TYR A 66 -37.69 5.78 -28.05
CA TYR A 66 -37.87 7.18 -27.75
C TYR A 66 -37.78 7.32 -26.24
N LEU A 67 -36.54 7.32 -25.72
CA LEU A 67 -36.25 8.13 -24.54
C LEU A 67 -36.98 9.45 -24.75
N THR A 68 -37.90 9.76 -23.85
CA THR A 68 -38.67 11.00 -23.90
C THR A 68 -37.69 12.17 -23.98
N SER A 69 -38.07 13.29 -24.60
CA SER A 69 -37.16 14.45 -24.72
C SER A 69 -36.61 14.90 -23.36
N THR A 70 -37.36 14.66 -22.29
CA THR A 70 -36.99 14.86 -20.89
C THR A 70 -35.93 13.89 -20.37
N GLU A 71 -35.92 12.63 -20.80
CA GLU A 71 -34.90 11.65 -20.42
C GLU A 71 -33.61 11.89 -21.21
N LYS A 72 -33.72 12.20 -22.51
CA LYS A 72 -32.56 12.61 -23.32
C LYS A 72 -31.90 13.86 -22.76
N ARG A 73 -32.69 14.83 -22.29
CA ARG A 73 -32.18 16.04 -21.64
C ARG A 73 -31.44 15.72 -20.34
N ARG A 74 -32.02 14.88 -19.47
CA ARG A 74 -31.39 14.45 -18.22
C ARG A 74 -30.07 13.71 -18.44
N GLU A 75 -30.00 12.84 -19.44
CA GLU A 75 -28.77 12.12 -19.77
C GLU A 75 -27.67 13.07 -20.27
N ILE A 76 -28.03 14.10 -21.05
CA ILE A 76 -27.10 15.13 -21.52
C ILE A 76 -26.60 16.00 -20.35
N GLU A 77 -27.48 16.39 -19.43
CA GLU A 77 -27.11 17.15 -18.22
C GLU A 77 -26.16 16.33 -17.33
N PHE A 78 -26.47 15.05 -17.09
CA PHE A 78 -25.58 14.14 -16.35
C PHE A 78 -24.21 13.98 -17.03
N GLY A 79 -24.21 13.79 -18.36
CA GLY A 79 -22.97 13.70 -19.13
C GLY A 79 -22.15 15.00 -19.09
N HIS A 80 -22.82 16.16 -19.10
CA HIS A 80 -22.18 17.46 -18.96
C HIS A 80 -21.52 17.62 -17.58
N ASP A 81 -22.23 17.30 -16.51
CA ASP A 81 -21.72 17.41 -15.14
C ASP A 81 -20.50 16.50 -14.93
N LEU A 82 -20.56 15.27 -15.45
CA LEU A 82 -19.43 14.34 -15.44
C LEU A 82 -18.22 14.87 -16.23
N MET A 83 -18.45 15.53 -17.37
CA MET A 83 -17.36 16.14 -18.14
C MET A 83 -16.74 17.32 -17.38
N VAL A 84 -17.53 18.15 -16.72
CA VAL A 84 -17.04 19.28 -15.92
C VAL A 84 -16.20 18.81 -14.73
N GLU A 85 -16.64 17.76 -14.02
CA GLU A 85 -15.83 17.19 -12.93
C GLU A 85 -14.49 16.63 -13.44
N ARG A 86 -14.50 15.92 -14.57
CA ARG A 86 -13.27 15.40 -15.17
C ARG A 86 -12.30 16.52 -15.57
N VAL A 87 -12.80 17.64 -16.11
CA VAL A 87 -11.96 18.80 -16.43
C VAL A 87 -11.32 19.38 -15.17
N LYS A 88 -12.08 19.53 -14.08
CA LYS A 88 -11.52 20.03 -12.80
C LYS A 88 -10.40 19.13 -12.27
N LEU A 89 -10.61 17.81 -12.26
CA LEU A 89 -9.61 16.85 -11.81
C LEU A 89 -8.34 16.88 -12.68
N LEU A 90 -8.50 17.07 -13.99
CA LEU A 90 -7.35 17.19 -14.89
C LEU A 90 -6.58 18.50 -14.67
N GLU A 91 -7.27 19.60 -14.38
CA GLU A 91 -6.63 20.88 -14.02
C GLU A 91 -5.87 20.79 -12.70
N GLU A 92 -6.44 20.15 -11.68
CA GLU A 92 -5.75 19.89 -10.41
C GLU A 92 -4.53 19.00 -10.61
N PHE A 93 -4.68 17.89 -11.32
CA PHE A 93 -3.55 17.02 -11.65
C PHE A 93 -2.43 17.76 -12.39
N GLN A 94 -2.78 18.63 -13.34
CA GLN A 94 -1.78 19.40 -14.08
C GLN A 94 -1.02 20.37 -13.15
N LYS A 95 -1.73 21.10 -12.27
CA LYS A 95 -1.09 22.01 -11.30
C LYS A 95 -0.16 21.26 -10.36
N ASP A 96 -0.60 20.14 -9.80
CA ASP A 96 0.20 19.35 -8.86
C ASP A 96 1.42 18.72 -9.54
N SER A 97 1.24 18.24 -10.79
CA SER A 97 2.34 17.69 -11.58
C SER A 97 3.42 18.73 -11.86
N GLU A 98 3.04 19.98 -12.14
CA GLU A 98 3.99 21.05 -12.41
C GLU A 98 4.84 21.37 -11.17
N VAL A 99 4.24 21.34 -9.97
CA VAL A 99 4.95 21.55 -8.70
C VAL A 99 5.90 20.39 -8.40
N VAL A 100 5.46 19.14 -8.58
CA VAL A 100 6.27 17.94 -8.28
C VAL A 100 7.42 17.80 -9.28
N PHE A 101 7.17 17.94 -10.58
CA PHE A 101 8.18 17.75 -11.62
C PHE A 101 9.17 18.91 -11.74
N LYS A 102 8.79 20.13 -11.32
CA LYS A 102 9.71 21.29 -11.25
C LYS A 102 10.34 21.47 -9.86
N SER A 103 10.10 20.55 -8.93
CA SER A 103 10.73 20.62 -7.62
C SER A 103 12.23 20.41 -7.74
N GLU A 104 12.97 21.52 -7.68
CA GLU A 104 14.43 21.56 -7.67
C GLU A 104 14.99 20.68 -6.53
N SER A 105 14.23 20.55 -5.42
CA SER A 105 14.58 19.71 -4.29
C SER A 105 14.64 18.21 -4.65
N ILE A 106 13.80 17.72 -5.57
CA ILE A 106 13.85 16.33 -6.05
C ILE A 106 14.96 16.18 -7.09
N ALA A 107 15.13 17.15 -7.98
CA ALA A 107 16.17 17.13 -9.00
C ALA A 107 17.59 17.13 -8.38
N ASN A 108 17.78 17.87 -7.28
CA ASN A 108 19.08 18.05 -6.64
C ASN A 108 19.47 16.94 -5.65
N VAL A 109 18.61 15.93 -5.41
CA VAL A 109 18.94 14.80 -4.52
C VAL A 109 20.25 14.12 -4.93
N SER A 110 20.48 13.98 -6.24
CA SER A 110 21.69 13.37 -6.79
C SER A 110 22.98 14.12 -6.43
N HIS A 111 22.91 15.45 -6.27
CA HIS A 111 24.05 16.29 -5.88
C HIS A 111 24.41 16.12 -4.40
N HIS A 112 23.48 15.67 -3.56
CA HIS A 112 23.72 15.44 -2.13
C HIS A 112 24.19 14.01 -1.82
N LEU A 113 24.02 13.06 -2.73
CA LEU A 113 24.46 11.67 -2.54
C LEU A 113 25.94 11.54 -2.14
N PRO A 114 26.90 12.21 -2.80
CA PRO A 114 28.31 12.06 -2.43
C PRO A 114 28.62 12.60 -1.02
N ALA A 115 27.93 13.66 -0.61
CA ALA A 115 28.08 14.21 0.74
C ALA A 115 27.47 13.26 1.78
N LEU A 116 26.35 12.60 1.45
CA LEU A 116 25.74 11.59 2.30
C LEU A 116 26.64 10.36 2.46
N ASP A 117 27.22 9.86 1.36
CA ASP A 117 28.15 8.73 1.37
C ASP A 117 29.40 9.04 2.21
N ALA A 118 29.90 10.27 2.12
CA ALA A 118 31.05 10.71 2.93
C ALA A 118 30.72 10.73 4.43
N VAL A 119 29.54 11.26 4.80
CA VAL A 119 29.08 11.28 6.19
C VAL A 119 28.82 9.87 6.71
N GLU A 120 28.22 8.99 5.90
CA GLU A 120 28.01 7.59 6.27
C GLU A 120 29.33 6.88 6.56
N LYS A 121 30.34 7.11 5.70
CA LYS A 121 31.68 6.54 5.90
C LYS A 121 32.33 7.07 7.19
N GLU A 122 32.26 8.37 7.44
CA GLU A 122 32.80 8.99 8.66
C GLU A 122 32.13 8.43 9.93
N ILE A 123 30.81 8.28 9.92
CA ILE A 123 30.05 7.71 11.05
C ILE A 123 30.50 6.26 11.31
N ASN A 124 30.66 5.46 10.25
CA ASN A 124 31.06 4.07 10.38
C ASN A 124 32.51 3.94 10.90
N GLU A 125 33.43 4.77 10.42
CA GLU A 125 34.80 4.82 10.93
C GLU A 125 34.83 5.23 12.41
N SER A 126 34.08 6.27 12.78
CA SER A 126 33.96 6.71 14.18
C SER A 126 33.37 5.63 15.08
N ALA A 127 32.36 4.90 14.62
CA ALA A 127 31.75 3.80 15.36
C ALA A 127 32.76 2.66 15.62
N LEU A 128 33.59 2.32 14.63
CA LEU A 128 34.66 1.33 14.78
C LEU A 128 35.71 1.77 15.79
N ASP A 129 36.10 3.04 15.78
CA ASP A 129 37.06 3.59 16.74
C ASP A 129 36.51 3.56 18.18
N VAL A 130 35.23 3.93 18.36
CA VAL A 130 34.54 3.83 19.66
C VAL A 130 34.48 2.38 20.13
N GLN A 131 34.16 1.44 19.24
CA GLN A 131 34.13 0.02 19.57
C GLN A 131 35.51 -0.48 20.03
N LYS A 132 36.56 -0.13 19.30
CA LYS A 132 37.94 -0.49 19.66
C LYS A 132 38.36 0.10 21.00
N HIS A 133 38.03 1.37 21.24
CA HIS A 133 38.29 2.01 22.52
C HIS A 133 37.56 1.30 23.66
N HIS A 134 36.29 0.96 23.47
CA HIS A 134 35.50 0.24 24.46
C HIS A 134 36.10 -1.14 24.79
N SER A 135 36.52 -1.90 23.79
CA SER A 135 37.21 -3.19 23.98
C SER A 135 38.50 -3.05 24.79
N ASN A 136 39.31 -2.03 24.50
CA ASN A 136 40.53 -1.75 25.26
C ASN A 136 40.24 -1.39 26.72
N VAL A 137 39.19 -0.59 26.97
CA VAL A 137 38.76 -0.23 28.33
C VAL A 137 38.28 -1.46 29.09
N ALA A 138 37.55 -2.36 28.43
CA ALA A 138 37.09 -3.60 29.05
C ALA A 138 38.28 -4.50 29.46
N ASP A 139 39.24 -4.70 28.56
CA ASP A 139 40.47 -5.46 28.84
C ASP A 139 41.29 -4.83 29.99
N LEU A 140 41.41 -3.50 30.02
CA LEU A 140 42.10 -2.81 31.11
C LEU A 140 41.39 -3.00 32.46
N LYS A 141 40.06 -2.93 32.48
CA LYS A 141 39.25 -3.17 33.68
C LYS A 141 39.41 -4.60 34.19
N GLU A 142 39.40 -5.58 33.30
CA GLU A 142 39.62 -6.98 33.64
C GLU A 142 40.99 -7.18 34.28
N LYS A 143 42.06 -6.66 33.65
CA LYS A 143 43.42 -6.70 34.21
C LYS A 143 43.52 -6.02 35.57
N PHE A 144 42.83 -4.89 35.75
CA PHE A 144 42.80 -4.18 37.02
C PHE A 144 42.14 -4.99 38.14
N VAL A 145 41.02 -5.66 37.85
CA VAL A 145 40.35 -6.55 38.82
C VAL A 145 41.27 -7.70 39.23
N ILE A 146 41.91 -8.36 38.25
CA ILE A 146 42.86 -9.45 38.52
C ILE A 146 44.01 -8.98 39.42
N LEU A 147 44.58 -7.80 39.14
CA LEU A 147 45.64 -7.20 39.95
C LEU A 147 45.19 -6.92 41.39
N LEU A 148 43.98 -6.40 41.58
CA LEU A 148 43.42 -6.16 42.90
C LEU A 148 43.22 -7.45 43.69
N GLU A 149 42.73 -8.51 43.03
CA GLU A 149 42.58 -9.82 43.65
C GLU A 149 43.94 -10.38 44.10
N GLN A 150 44.96 -10.32 43.23
CA GLN A 150 46.32 -10.76 43.56
C GLN A 150 46.93 -9.97 44.73
N LEU A 151 46.77 -8.65 44.74
CA LEU A 151 47.22 -7.81 45.85
C LEU A 151 46.49 -8.16 47.15
N ASN A 152 45.19 -8.41 47.10
CA ASN A 152 44.42 -8.81 48.27
C ASN A 152 44.91 -10.15 48.83
N TYR A 153 45.19 -11.14 47.96
CA TYR A 153 45.81 -12.41 48.39
C TYR A 153 47.17 -12.20 49.06
N GLN A 154 48.03 -11.36 48.49
CA GLN A 154 49.33 -11.06 49.08
C GLN A 154 49.23 -10.38 50.45
N ILE A 155 48.29 -9.44 50.61
CA ILE A 155 48.04 -8.79 51.90
C ILE A 155 47.61 -9.83 52.94
N LEU A 156 46.66 -10.71 52.60
CA LEU A 156 46.20 -11.77 53.50
C LEU A 156 47.33 -12.74 53.88
N GLU A 157 48.20 -13.09 52.94
CA GLU A 157 49.39 -13.91 53.23
C GLU A 157 50.33 -13.21 54.22
N TRP A 158 50.60 -11.91 54.00
CA TRP A 158 51.46 -11.12 54.89
C TRP A 158 50.83 -10.96 56.28
N GLU A 159 49.53 -10.70 56.37
CA GLU A 159 48.80 -10.64 57.64
C GLU A 159 48.93 -11.97 58.41
N SER A 160 48.75 -13.12 57.73
CA SER A 160 48.93 -14.43 58.35
C SER A 160 50.36 -14.67 58.84
N ILE A 161 51.36 -14.24 58.07
CA ILE A 161 52.77 -14.36 58.45
C ILE A 161 53.07 -13.49 59.68
N VAL A 162 52.60 -12.24 59.70
CA VAL A 162 52.78 -11.32 60.83
C VAL A 162 52.11 -11.88 62.08
N GLU A 163 50.88 -12.38 61.98
CA GLU A 163 50.15 -12.96 63.10
C GLU A 163 50.90 -14.17 63.69
N LYS A 164 51.46 -15.05 62.85
CA LYS A 164 52.30 -16.18 63.30
C LYS A 164 53.54 -15.69 64.05
N PHE A 165 54.24 -14.68 63.54
CA PHE A 165 55.41 -14.10 64.22
C PHE A 165 55.04 -13.48 65.57
N GLU A 166 53.90 -12.78 65.66
CA GLU A 166 53.42 -12.21 66.92
C GLU A 166 53.09 -13.30 67.96
N GLN A 167 52.41 -14.38 67.53
CA GLN A 167 52.11 -15.53 68.40
C GLN A 167 53.38 -16.22 68.91
N GLU A 168 54.39 -16.42 68.06
CA GLU A 168 55.68 -16.98 68.46
C GLU A 168 56.41 -16.09 69.46
N LYS A 169 56.41 -14.77 69.24
CA LYS A 169 57.02 -13.80 70.16
C LYS A 169 56.35 -13.85 71.54
N GLN A 170 55.02 -13.89 71.59
CA GLN A 170 54.28 -14.01 72.85
C GLN A 170 54.56 -15.33 73.57
N LYS A 171 54.69 -16.46 72.84
CA LYS A 171 55.07 -17.76 73.43
C LYS A 171 56.48 -17.71 74.04
N LYS A 172 57.45 -17.12 73.35
CA LYS A 172 58.83 -16.97 73.87
C LYS A 172 58.90 -16.09 75.12
N GLN A 173 58.09 -15.04 75.19
CA GLN A 173 58.01 -14.16 76.37
C GLN A 173 57.29 -14.80 77.57
N ARG A 174 56.40 -15.78 77.37
CA ARG A 174 55.73 -16.51 78.46
C ARG A 174 56.56 -17.67 79.02
N ASN A 175 57.51 -18.18 78.25
CA ASN A 175 58.37 -19.30 78.63
C ASN A 175 59.75 -18.85 79.17
N ALA A 176 59.98 -17.54 79.28
CA ALA A 176 61.15 -16.92 79.89
C ALA A 176 60.74 -16.28 81.22
#